data_AF-A0A5E8V5D2-F1
#
_entry.id   AF-A0A5E8V5D2-F1
#
_cell.length_a   1.000
_cell.length_b   1.000
_cell.length_c   1.000
_cell.angle_alpha   90.00
_cell.angle_beta   90.00
_cell.angle_gamma   90.00
#
_symmetry.space_group_name_H-M   'P 1'
#
loop_
_entity.id
_entity.type
_entity.pdbx_description
1 polymer ?
#
loop_
_entity_poly.entity_id
_entity_poly.type
_entity_poly.pdbx_seq_one_letter_code
_entity_poly.pdbx_strand_id
1 'polypeptide(L)'
;MAVNNITVDKITWDRVGRVTVPGRYMYTFGWLTITAGDLEIWKLYPQAAFTLLAQPGDPDTSPGGEFHLGAFDVAPEAPPPFTTH
;
A
#
# COMPACT_ATOMS: atom_id res chain seq x y z
N MET A 1 -25.96 -1.17 11.90
CA MET A 1 -25.21 -2.01 10.93
C MET A 1 -24.19 -1.10 10.25
N ALA A 2 -23.00 -0.97 10.82
CA ALA A 2 -21.96 -0.12 10.23
C ALA A 2 -21.49 -0.82 8.95
N VAL A 3 -21.67 -0.16 7.82
CA VAL A 3 -21.02 -0.56 6.57
C VAL A 3 -19.52 -0.51 6.84
N ASN A 4 -18.88 -1.67 6.92
CA ASN A 4 -17.44 -1.74 6.84
C ASN A 4 -17.11 -1.33 5.40
N ASN A 5 -16.98 -0.03 5.16
CA ASN A 5 -16.26 0.48 4.01
C ASN A 5 -14.84 -0.06 4.16
N ILE A 6 -14.61 -1.29 3.67
CA ILE A 6 -13.30 -1.77 3.22
C ILE A 6 -12.90 -0.84 2.08
N THR A 7 -12.54 0.37 2.46
CA THR A 7 -11.70 1.24 1.67
C THR A 7 -10.43 0.44 1.52
N VAL A 8 -10.28 -0.18 0.34
CA VAL A 8 -8.99 -0.70 -0.10
C VAL A 8 -8.04 0.49 -0.04
N ASP A 9 -7.29 0.55 1.05
CA ASP A 9 -6.47 1.70 1.37
C ASP A 9 -5.23 1.59 0.48
N LYS A 10 -5.16 2.42 -0.56
CA LYS A 10 -3.97 2.49 -1.42
C LYS A 10 -2.86 3.21 -0.66
N ILE A 11 -1.67 2.63 -0.65
CA ILE A 11 -0.51 3.15 0.05
C ILE A 11 0.61 3.50 -0.93
N THR A 12 1.02 4.76 -0.94
CA THR A 12 2.10 5.28 -1.78
C THR A 12 3.42 5.26 -1.01
N TRP A 13 4.53 5.40 -1.74
CA TRP A 13 5.86 5.42 -1.12
C TRP A 13 6.02 6.57 -0.10
N ASP A 14 5.44 7.73 -0.41
CA ASP A 14 5.43 8.89 0.47
C ASP A 14 4.70 8.60 1.79
N ARG A 15 3.59 7.86 1.72
CA ARG A 15 2.76 7.52 2.87
C ARG A 15 3.44 6.59 3.88
N VAL A 16 4.35 5.73 3.43
CA VAL A 16 5.20 4.91 4.31
C VAL A 16 6.46 5.64 4.79
N GLY A 17 6.63 6.92 4.45
CA GLY A 17 7.82 7.69 4.82
C GLY A 17 9.04 7.35 3.95
N ARG A 18 8.81 6.92 2.71
CA ARG A 18 9.87 6.61 1.73
C ARG A 18 10.86 5.55 2.23
N VAL A 19 10.35 4.45 2.79
CA VAL A 19 11.18 3.33 3.25
C VAL A 19 12.08 2.80 2.13
N THR A 20 13.31 2.44 2.46
CA THR A 20 14.30 1.91 1.51
C THR A 20 14.75 0.49 1.85
N VAL A 21 14.30 -0.02 2.99
CA VAL A 21 14.67 -1.34 3.51
C VAL A 21 13.44 -2.24 3.53
N PRO A 22 13.51 -3.46 2.97
CA PRO A 22 12.40 -4.39 3.02
C PRO A 22 12.26 -4.93 4.43
N GLY A 23 11.02 -5.05 4.92
CA GLY A 23 10.77 -5.47 6.28
C GLY A 23 9.33 -5.24 6.73
N ARG A 24 9.09 -5.53 8.01
CA ARG A 24 7.80 -5.35 8.65
C ARG A 24 7.82 -4.05 9.46
N TYR A 25 6.90 -3.15 9.13
CA TYR A 25 6.72 -1.84 9.75
C TYR A 25 5.40 -1.80 10.51
N MET A 26 5.34 -1.04 11.60
CA MET A 26 4.08 -0.84 12.31
C MET A 26 3.25 0.19 11.54
N TYR A 27 2.05 -0.19 11.12
CA TYR A 27 1.08 0.68 10.46
C TYR A 27 -0.11 0.90 11.39
N THR A 28 -0.90 1.95 11.18
CA THR A 28 -1.89 2.52 12.11
C THR A 28 -2.73 1.52 12.93
N PHE A 29 -3.01 0.33 12.39
CA PHE A 29 -3.83 -0.71 13.04
C PHE A 29 -3.19 -2.11 13.08
N GLY A 30 -1.94 -2.26 12.66
CA GLY A 30 -1.30 -3.57 12.54
C GLY A 30 0.12 -3.50 11.98
N TRP A 31 0.54 -4.56 11.31
CA TRP A 31 1.87 -4.64 10.73
C TRP A 31 1.80 -4.57 9.20
N LEU A 32 2.58 -3.71 8.58
CA LEU A 32 2.77 -3.63 7.13
C LEU A 32 4.09 -4.29 6.72
N THR A 33 4.00 -5.33 5.92
CA THR A 33 5.15 -6.01 5.33
C THR A 33 5.43 -5.42 3.96
N ILE A 34 6.64 -4.92 3.78
CA ILE A 34 7.16 -4.34 2.54
C ILE A 34 8.26 -5.27 2.05
N THR A 35 8.10 -5.84 0.86
CA THR A 35 9.08 -6.74 0.28
C THR A 35 10.11 -5.98 -0.55
N ALA A 36 11.21 -6.64 -0.90
CA ALA A 36 12.22 -6.06 -1.78
C ALA A 36 11.63 -5.70 -3.15
N GLY A 37 10.71 -6.51 -3.67
CA GLY A 37 10.05 -6.25 -4.96
C GLY A 37 9.21 -4.97 -4.95
N ASP A 38 8.50 -4.70 -3.84
CA ASP A 38 7.71 -3.47 -3.70
C ASP A 38 8.59 -2.22 -3.70
N LEU A 39 9.76 -2.31 -3.06
CA LEU A 39 10.75 -1.23 -3.05
C LEU A 39 11.33 -0.98 -4.44
N GLU A 40 11.54 -2.01 -5.25
CA GLU A 40 12.01 -1.83 -6.63
C GLU A 40 10.97 -1.11 -7.49
N ILE A 41 9.70 -1.46 -7.34
CA ILE A 41 8.60 -0.76 -8.00
C ILE A 41 8.56 0.70 -7.55
N TRP A 42 8.69 1.01 -6.26
CA TRP A 42 8.72 2.39 -5.80
C TRP A 42 9.95 3.18 -6.27
N LYS A 43 11.11 2.52 -6.41
CA LYS A 43 12.31 3.14 -6.99
C LYS A 43 12.11 3.48 -8.47
N LEU A 44 11.42 2.62 -9.22
CA LEU A 44 11.10 2.84 -10.64
C LEU A 44 9.94 3.84 -10.82
N TYR A 45 8.95 3.75 -9.94
CA TYR A 45 7.69 4.48 -9.96
C TYR A 45 7.40 5.04 -8.57
N PRO A 46 7.94 6.22 -8.22
CA PRO A 46 7.72 6.82 -6.90
C PRO A 46 6.25 7.18 -6.65
N GLN A 47 5.44 7.27 -7.71
CA GLN A 47 4.00 7.50 -7.67
C GLN A 47 3.17 6.20 -7.58
N ALA A 48 3.80 5.03 -7.56
CA ALA A 48 3.07 3.76 -7.44
C ALA A 48 2.33 3.67 -6.11
N ALA A 49 1.05 3.36 -6.19
CA ALA A 49 0.18 3.15 -5.05
C ALA A 49 -0.14 1.65 -4.94
N PHE A 50 0.28 1.04 -3.85
CA PHE A 50 0.03 -0.37 -3.58
C PHE A 50 -1.30 -0.57 -2.88
N THR A 51 -2.01 -1.62 -3.25
CA THR A 51 -3.21 -2.04 -2.53
C THR A 51 -2.79 -2.74 -1.24
N LEU A 52 -3.28 -2.26 -0.10
CA LEU A 52 -3.07 -2.91 1.19
C LEU A 52 -3.90 -4.21 1.24
N LEU A 53 -3.22 -5.36 1.24
CA LEU A 53 -3.87 -6.66 1.38
C LEU A 53 -3.71 -7.17 2.80
N ALA A 54 -4.84 -7.43 3.45
CA ALA A 54 -4.87 -8.12 4.73
C ALA A 54 -4.45 -9.58 4.51
N GLN A 55 -3.37 -10.00 5.13
CA GLN A 55 -2.98 -11.38 5.24
C GLN A 55 -3.69 -11.97 6.45
N PRO A 56 -4.46 -13.07 6.29
CA PRO A 56 -4.98 -13.80 7.43
C PRO A 56 -3.81 -14.48 8.15
N GLY A 57 -3.16 -13.75 9.04
CA GLY A 57 -2.22 -14.29 10.00
C GLY A 57 -2.97 -14.82 11.21
N ASP A 58 -2.35 -15.78 11.91
CA ASP A 58 -2.89 -16.31 13.16
C ASP A 58 -3.19 -15.17 14.15
N PRO A 59 -4.43 -15.05 14.65
CA PRO A 59 -4.83 -13.99 15.57
C PRO A 59 -4.04 -14.04 16.90
N ASP A 60 -3.37 -15.15 17.19
CA ASP A 60 -2.53 -15.35 18.37
C ASP A 60 -1.15 -14.68 18.25
N THR A 61 -0.64 -14.44 17.03
CA THR A 61 0.75 -13.94 16.82
C THR A 61 0.81 -12.43 16.62
N SER A 62 -0.25 -11.82 16.05
CA SER A 62 -0.26 -10.41 15.67
C SER A 62 -1.64 -9.79 15.94
N PRO A 63 -1.88 -9.15 17.10
CA PRO A 63 -3.21 -8.67 17.51
C PRO A 63 -3.82 -7.58 16.60
N GLY A 64 -3.04 -7.03 15.67
CA GLY A 64 -3.49 -6.06 14.66
C GLY A 64 -3.66 -6.62 13.24
N GLY A 65 -3.41 -7.91 13.02
CA GLY A 65 -3.33 -8.48 11.68
C GLY A 65 -2.08 -8.04 10.91
N GLU A 66 -1.72 -8.82 9.91
CA GLU A 66 -0.57 -8.55 9.04
C GLU A 66 -1.08 -8.12 7.69
N PHE A 67 -0.56 -7.01 7.19
CA PHE A 67 -0.89 -6.45 5.89
C PHE A 67 0.36 -6.50 5.03
N HIS A 68 0.19 -6.78 3.75
CA HIS A 68 1.28 -6.69 2.77
C HIS A 68 0.85 -5.84 1.58
N LEU A 69 1.85 -5.38 0.84
CA LEU A 69 1.64 -4.65 -0.40
C LEU A 69 1.25 -5.65 -1.49
N GLY A 70 0.05 -5.47 -2.04
CA GLY A 70 -0.50 -6.32 -3.09
C GLY A 70 -0.30 -5.73 -4.47
N ALA A 71 -1.36 -5.73 -5.27
CA ALA A 71 -1.36 -5.12 -6.59
C ALA A 71 -1.00 -3.63 -6.49
N PHE A 72 0.00 -3.21 -7.27
CA PHE A 72 0.36 -1.81 -7.44
C PHE A 72 -0.38 -1.20 -8.62
N ASP A 73 -0.80 0.03 -8.43
CA ASP A 73 -1.42 0.86 -9.43
C ASP A 73 -0.51 2.07 -9.65
N VAL A 74 0.12 2.12 -10.81
CA VAL A 74 0.83 3.30 -11.29
C VAL A 74 -0.16 4.12 -12.10
N ALA A 75 -1.05 4.83 -11.39
CA ALA A 75 -1.89 5.82 -12.06
C ALA A 75 -0.94 6.86 -12.67
N PRO A 76 -0.91 7.03 -14.01
CA PRO A 76 -0.14 8.10 -14.60
C PRO A 76 -0.72 9.42 -14.09
N GLU A 77 0.14 10.30 -13.59
CA GLU A 77 -0.24 11.68 -13.26
C GLU A 77 -1.04 12.29 -14.43
N ALA A 78 -2.29 12.62 -14.13
CA ALA A 78 -3.27 13.34 -14.93
C ALA A 78 -3.85 12.60 -16.16
N PRO A 79 -5.20 12.58 -16.32
CA PRO A 79 -5.76 12.55 -17.65
C PRO A 79 -5.17 13.75 -18.42
N PRO A 80 -4.81 13.62 -19.71
CA PRO A 80 -4.49 14.79 -20.50
C PRO A 80 -5.63 15.80 -20.32
N PRO A 81 -5.36 17.11 -20.14
CA PRO A 81 -6.44 18.08 -20.13
C PRO A 81 -7.22 17.85 -21.42
N PHE A 82 -8.47 17.41 -21.31
CA PHE A 82 -9.33 17.27 -22.48
C PHE A 82 -9.40 18.65 -23.09
N THR A 83 -8.65 18.85 -24.18
CA THR A 83 -8.71 20.06 -25.00
C THR A 83 -10.13 20.15 -25.52
N THR A 84 -10.92 21.02 -24.89
CA THR A 84 -12.13 21.55 -25.49
C THR A 84 -11.75 22.23 -26.81
N HIS A 85 -12.28 21.71 -27.91
CA HIS A 85 -12.39 22.41 -29.18
C HIS A 85 -13.82 22.24 -29.69
#